data_AF-A0A7L2DLX4-F1
#
_entry.id   AF-A0A7L2DLX4-F1
#
_cell.length_a   1.000
_cell.length_b   1.000
_cell.length_c   1.000
_cell.angle_alpha   90.00
_cell.angle_beta   90.00
_cell.angle_gamma   90.00
#
_symmetry.space_group_name_H-M   'P 1'
#
loop_
_entity.id
_entity.type
_entity.pdbx_description
1 polymer ?
#
loop_
_entity_poly.entity_id
_entity_poly.type
_entity_poly.pdbx_seq_one_letter_code
_entity_poly.pdbx_strand_id
1 'polypeptide(L)'
;QEVDIVVAPCRGFQSAEATLGEFVNQVLPVVTFAISEPQLSPSDQAELRQIKEKFSLPIFFLRVSEPCSDPDRDKSPLQQQLLEFLNPSIPCCIPGSSMPEKLRLLGAFSRQVLQQHLVQAATRLSEVHGRCLNIFINQAFDMQRDLQITPKRLEYTRRKESELYESLMGIANRKQEEMKEMIVETLGSMKEELLQDAASMDFRDIIIPENGEPVSSKDIKRCIQQIQELIISRLNQAVANKLISSVDYLRESFVGTLERCLKSLEESWEGSVHPARALDKPREGSVHITSNYLKQVWGVW
;
A
#
# COMPACT_ATOMS: atom_id res chain seq x y z
N GLN A 1 -50.99 -12.14 -0.49
CA GLN A 1 -50.55 -13.52 -0.16
C GLN A 1 -50.99 -13.79 1.26
N GLU A 2 -51.99 -14.67 1.39
CA GLU A 2 -52.62 -15.08 2.64
C GLU A 2 -51.65 -16.03 3.38
N VAL A 3 -51.43 -15.80 4.67
CA VAL A 3 -50.54 -16.63 5.51
C VAL A 3 -51.43 -17.23 6.59
N ASP A 4 -51.62 -18.54 6.54
CA ASP A 4 -52.38 -19.26 7.54
C ASP A 4 -51.45 -19.73 8.66
N ILE A 5 -51.79 -19.34 9.89
CA ILE A 5 -51.07 -19.76 11.10
C ILE A 5 -51.78 -20.99 11.66
N VAL A 6 -51.13 -22.14 11.56
CA VAL A 6 -51.60 -23.39 12.15
C VAL A 6 -50.88 -23.60 13.47
N VAL A 7 -51.65 -23.71 14.57
CA VAL A 7 -51.10 -24.06 15.89
C VAL A 7 -51.22 -25.56 16.04
N ALA A 8 -50.08 -26.26 16.18
CA ALA A 8 -50.07 -27.69 16.42
C ALA A 8 -50.80 -28.01 17.75
N PRO A 9 -51.65 -29.05 17.80
CA PRO A 9 -52.29 -29.47 19.03
C PRO A 9 -51.28 -29.83 20.11
N CYS A 10 -51.67 -29.71 21.39
CA CYS A 10 -50.83 -30.16 22.51
C CYS A 10 -50.36 -31.60 22.29
N ARG A 11 -49.13 -31.92 22.73
CA ARG A 11 -48.42 -33.22 22.52
C ARG A 11 -49.22 -34.48 22.83
N GLY A 12 -50.31 -34.39 23.60
CA GLY A 12 -51.19 -35.51 23.93
C GLY A 12 -52.30 -35.82 22.91
N PHE A 13 -52.51 -34.96 21.90
CA PHE A 13 -53.60 -35.12 20.92
C PHE A 13 -53.10 -35.59 19.55
N GLN A 14 -52.09 -34.92 19.00
CA GLN A 14 -51.49 -35.26 17.71
C GLN A 14 -50.01 -34.83 17.72
N SER A 15 -49.11 -35.64 17.15
CA SER A 15 -47.70 -35.28 17.01
C SER A 15 -47.52 -34.15 16.00
N ALA A 16 -46.57 -33.23 16.22
CA ALA A 16 -46.26 -32.17 15.26
C ALA A 16 -45.87 -32.69 13.87
N GLU A 17 -45.25 -33.87 13.79
CA GLU A 17 -44.93 -34.55 12.54
C GLU A 17 -46.18 -34.85 11.70
N ALA A 18 -47.22 -35.41 12.33
CA ALA A 18 -48.48 -35.75 11.66
C ALA A 18 -49.22 -34.49 11.19
N THR A 19 -49.28 -33.45 12.04
CA THR A 19 -49.89 -32.17 11.66
C THR A 19 -49.14 -31.53 10.50
N LEU A 20 -47.79 -31.49 10.53
CA LEU A 20 -46.99 -30.95 9.41
C LEU A 20 -47.19 -31.75 8.12
N GLY A 21 -47.30 -33.07 8.21
CA GLY A 21 -47.54 -33.94 7.06
C GLY A 21 -48.80 -33.61 6.27
N GLU A 22 -49.83 -33.06 6.92
CA GLU A 22 -51.08 -32.63 6.26
C GLU A 22 -50.88 -31.39 5.36
N PHE A 23 -49.92 -30.51 5.68
CA PHE A 23 -49.76 -29.21 5.02
C PHE A 23 -48.55 -29.12 4.07
N VAL A 24 -47.48 -29.90 4.29
CA VAL A 24 -46.21 -29.81 3.55
C VAL A 24 -46.37 -29.95 2.03
N ASN A 25 -47.40 -30.68 1.57
CA ASN A 25 -47.64 -30.88 0.13
C ASN A 25 -48.39 -29.72 -0.54
N GLN A 26 -48.99 -28.81 0.23
CA GLN A 26 -49.85 -27.73 -0.30
C GLN A 26 -49.20 -26.36 -0.17
N VAL A 27 -48.34 -26.16 0.83
CA VAL A 27 -47.64 -24.91 1.13
C VAL A 27 -46.21 -25.20 1.55
N LEU A 28 -45.33 -24.19 1.54
CA LEU A 28 -44.00 -24.29 2.16
C LEU A 28 -44.09 -23.87 3.65
N PRO A 29 -44.21 -24.81 4.60
CA PRO A 29 -44.33 -24.46 6.00
C PRO A 29 -43.00 -23.95 6.57
N VAL A 30 -43.10 -22.91 7.40
CA VAL A 30 -42.00 -22.45 8.25
C VAL A 30 -42.31 -22.89 9.67
N VAL A 31 -41.46 -23.75 10.23
CA VAL A 31 -41.67 -24.26 11.59
C VAL A 31 -41.10 -23.27 12.59
N THR A 32 -41.94 -22.83 13.53
CA THR A 32 -41.52 -21.91 14.59
C THR A 32 -41.64 -22.62 15.93
N PHE A 33 -40.51 -22.82 16.61
CA PHE A 33 -40.42 -23.53 17.88
C PHE A 33 -40.15 -22.54 19.01
N ALA A 34 -41.10 -22.39 19.93
CA ALA A 34 -41.00 -21.48 21.06
C ALA A 34 -40.35 -22.19 22.26
N ILE A 35 -39.30 -21.60 22.84
CA ILE A 35 -38.57 -22.14 23.99
C ILE A 35 -38.58 -21.10 25.12
N SER A 36 -39.03 -21.48 26.32
CA SER A 36 -38.92 -20.66 27.53
C SER A 36 -37.56 -20.80 28.22
N GLU A 37 -37.04 -22.02 28.25
CA GLU A 37 -35.81 -22.39 28.94
C GLU A 37 -34.55 -22.21 28.07
N PRO A 38 -33.35 -22.08 28.68
CA PRO A 38 -32.10 -21.96 27.93
C PRO A 38 -31.71 -23.24 27.19
N GLN A 39 -32.30 -24.38 27.52
CA GLN A 39 -32.02 -25.68 26.89
C GLN A 39 -33.31 -26.38 26.49
N LEU A 40 -33.27 -27.08 25.36
CA LEU A 40 -34.38 -27.91 24.89
C LEU A 40 -34.49 -29.16 25.76
N SER A 41 -35.71 -29.51 26.17
CA SER A 41 -35.95 -30.76 26.88
C SER A 41 -35.62 -31.96 25.97
N PRO A 42 -35.31 -33.14 26.53
CA PRO A 42 -35.04 -34.34 25.74
C PRO A 42 -36.20 -34.70 24.78
N SER A 43 -37.43 -34.41 25.20
CA SER A 43 -38.64 -34.59 24.38
C SER A 43 -38.67 -33.62 23.19
N ASP A 44 -38.32 -32.34 23.41
CA ASP A 44 -38.29 -31.33 22.34
C ASP A 44 -37.23 -31.67 21.30
N GLN A 45 -36.06 -32.13 21.76
CA GLN A 45 -34.97 -32.53 20.88
C GLN A 45 -35.36 -33.74 20.03
N ALA A 46 -36.06 -34.72 20.60
CA ALA A 46 -36.54 -35.89 19.86
C ALA A 46 -37.54 -35.48 18.77
N GLU A 47 -38.51 -34.63 19.12
CA GLU A 47 -39.52 -34.11 18.18
C GLU A 47 -38.89 -33.31 17.03
N LEU A 48 -37.94 -32.41 17.33
CA LEU A 48 -37.23 -31.62 16.32
C LEU A 48 -36.36 -32.46 15.40
N ARG A 49 -35.74 -33.54 15.92
CA ARG A 49 -35.00 -34.50 15.08
C ARG A 49 -35.94 -35.19 14.11
N GLN A 50 -37.10 -35.64 14.58
CA GLN A 50 -38.11 -36.30 13.75
C GLN A 50 -38.59 -35.39 12.60
N ILE A 51 -38.86 -34.11 12.91
CA ILE A 51 -39.27 -33.12 11.90
C ILE A 51 -38.14 -32.86 10.89
N LYS A 52 -36.91 -32.72 11.37
CA LYS A 52 -35.74 -32.45 10.50
C LYS A 52 -35.46 -33.62 9.56
N GLU A 53 -35.53 -34.85 10.05
CA GLU A 53 -35.32 -36.07 9.27
C GLU A 53 -36.38 -36.23 8.17
N LYS A 54 -37.64 -35.88 8.47
CA LYS A 54 -38.75 -36.15 7.56
C LYS A 54 -39.06 -35.03 6.57
N PHE A 55 -38.87 -33.76 6.96
CA PHE A 55 -39.40 -32.63 6.16
C PHE A 55 -38.35 -31.62 5.68
N SER A 56 -37.09 -31.66 6.12
CA SER A 56 -36.02 -30.74 5.67
C SER A 56 -36.41 -29.24 5.67
N LEU A 57 -37.23 -28.82 6.63
CA LEU A 57 -37.81 -27.47 6.69
C LEU A 57 -36.91 -26.48 7.46
N PRO A 58 -37.01 -25.17 7.17
CA PRO A 58 -36.42 -24.15 8.02
C PRO A 58 -37.16 -24.11 9.37
N ILE A 59 -36.41 -24.34 10.46
CA ILE A 59 -36.91 -24.27 11.84
C ILE A 59 -36.35 -23.01 12.50
N PHE A 60 -37.22 -22.13 12.96
CA PHE A 60 -36.86 -20.94 13.71
C PHE A 60 -37.13 -21.14 15.19
N PHE A 61 -36.16 -20.78 16.02
CA PHE A 61 -36.31 -20.79 17.47
C PHE A 61 -36.72 -19.40 17.96
N LEU A 62 -37.86 -19.34 18.64
CA LEU A 62 -38.28 -18.15 19.37
C LEU A 62 -38.02 -18.37 20.85
N ARG A 63 -37.07 -17.62 21.40
CA ARG A 63 -36.92 -17.59 22.86
C ARG A 63 -38.02 -16.71 23.44
N VAL A 64 -38.95 -17.34 24.13
CA VAL A 64 -39.96 -16.63 24.91
C VAL A 64 -39.33 -16.39 26.27
N SER A 65 -38.91 -15.16 26.55
CA SER A 65 -38.41 -14.81 27.87
C SER A 65 -39.44 -15.20 28.92
N GLU A 66 -39.02 -15.84 30.02
CA GLU A 66 -39.83 -15.87 31.24
C GLU A 66 -40.26 -14.42 31.55
N PRO A 67 -41.47 -14.20 32.09
CA PRO A 67 -41.89 -12.87 32.53
C PRO A 67 -40.90 -12.39 33.60
N CYS A 68 -39.89 -11.65 33.15
CA CYS A 68 -38.86 -11.08 33.99
C CYS A 68 -39.52 -10.03 34.87
N SER A 69 -39.41 -10.19 36.18
CA SER A 69 -39.98 -9.31 37.21
C SER A 69 -39.40 -7.89 37.21
N ASP A 70 -38.52 -7.55 36.28
CA ASP A 70 -37.79 -6.28 36.24
C ASP A 70 -38.34 -5.36 35.12
N PRO A 71 -38.97 -4.22 35.46
CA PRO A 71 -39.70 -3.39 34.50
C PRO A 71 -38.82 -2.54 33.57
N ASP A 72 -37.50 -2.44 33.80
CA ASP A 72 -36.72 -1.25 33.38
C ASP A 72 -35.59 -1.49 32.35
N ARG A 73 -35.59 -2.61 31.61
CA ARG A 73 -34.79 -2.68 30.37
C ARG A 73 -35.55 -1.98 29.26
N ASP A 74 -34.87 -1.06 28.56
CA ASP A 74 -35.33 -0.36 27.34
C ASP A 74 -35.88 -1.35 26.29
N LYS A 75 -37.15 -1.72 26.46
CA LYS A 75 -37.92 -2.52 25.52
C LYS A 75 -38.13 -1.62 24.31
N SER A 76 -37.73 -2.09 23.12
CA SER A 76 -38.07 -1.36 21.89
C SER A 76 -39.59 -1.10 21.87
N PRO A 77 -40.07 0.02 21.29
CA PRO A 77 -41.51 0.33 21.28
C PRO A 77 -42.36 -0.82 20.70
N LEU A 78 -41.77 -1.61 19.80
CA LEU A 78 -42.36 -2.83 19.25
C LEU A 78 -42.39 -3.99 20.24
N GLN A 79 -41.36 -4.14 21.08
CA GLN A 79 -41.34 -5.10 22.17
C GLN A 79 -42.34 -4.72 23.28
N GLN A 80 -42.57 -3.43 23.52
CA GLN A 80 -43.63 -2.94 24.40
C GLN A 80 -45.01 -3.26 23.81
N GLN A 81 -45.24 -2.96 22.52
CA GLN A 81 -46.47 -3.35 21.81
C GLN A 81 -46.72 -4.86 21.89
N LEU A 82 -45.72 -5.69 21.63
CA LEU A 82 -45.83 -7.16 21.72
C LEU A 82 -46.17 -7.61 23.16
N LEU A 83 -45.56 -7.00 24.18
CA LEU A 83 -45.85 -7.32 25.58
C LEU A 83 -47.27 -6.91 25.98
N GLU A 84 -47.76 -5.77 25.50
CA GLU A 84 -49.15 -5.33 25.69
C GLU A 84 -50.14 -6.29 25.02
N PHE A 85 -49.81 -6.82 23.83
CA PHE A 85 -50.64 -7.82 23.14
C PHE A 85 -50.67 -9.19 23.84
N LEU A 86 -49.56 -9.58 24.47
CA LEU A 86 -49.41 -10.88 25.17
C LEU A 86 -49.86 -10.84 26.64
N ASN A 87 -50.14 -9.66 27.19
CA ASN A 87 -50.51 -9.51 28.60
C ASN A 87 -51.92 -10.08 28.86
N PRO A 88 -52.08 -11.09 29.75
CA PRO A 88 -53.38 -11.70 30.03
C PRO A 88 -54.30 -10.84 30.92
N SER A 89 -53.81 -9.70 31.42
CA SER A 89 -54.47 -8.89 32.47
C SER A 89 -55.49 -7.86 31.99
N ILE A 90 -55.96 -7.94 30.73
CA ILE A 90 -57.13 -7.15 30.31
C ILE A 90 -58.38 -7.93 30.72
N PRO A 91 -59.25 -7.42 31.61
CA PRO A 91 -60.53 -8.03 31.90
C PRO A 91 -61.32 -8.11 30.60
N CYS A 92 -61.52 -9.33 30.11
CA CYS A 92 -62.28 -9.62 28.91
C CYS A 92 -63.76 -9.36 29.20
N CYS A 93 -64.16 -8.09 29.16
CA CYS A 93 -65.57 -7.69 29.18
C CYS A 93 -66.08 -7.46 27.75
N ILE A 94 -65.81 -8.41 26.83
CA ILE A 94 -66.62 -8.58 25.61
C ILE A 94 -66.67 -10.09 25.29
N PRO A 95 -67.83 -10.75 25.36
CA PRO A 95 -67.99 -12.11 24.88
C PRO A 95 -67.90 -12.08 23.34
N GLY A 96 -66.75 -12.44 22.78
CA GLY A 96 -66.57 -12.52 21.32
C GLY A 96 -65.15 -12.36 20.76
N SER A 97 -64.15 -11.96 21.55
CA SER A 97 -62.76 -11.88 21.04
C SER A 97 -62.16 -13.27 20.87
N SER A 98 -62.33 -13.82 19.68
CA SER A 98 -61.85 -15.15 19.31
C SER A 98 -60.30 -15.13 19.20
N MET A 99 -59.63 -16.17 19.71
CA MET A 99 -58.21 -16.48 19.46
C MET A 99 -57.69 -16.16 18.03
N PRO A 100 -58.49 -16.34 16.96
CA PRO A 100 -58.18 -15.88 15.60
C PRO A 100 -57.74 -14.42 15.44
N GLU A 101 -58.31 -13.47 16.20
CA GLU A 101 -58.00 -12.03 16.03
C GLU A 101 -56.61 -11.68 16.58
N LYS A 102 -56.22 -12.28 17.71
CA LYS A 102 -54.88 -12.13 18.29
C LYS A 102 -53.80 -12.74 17.39
N LEU A 103 -54.10 -13.87 16.73
CA LEU A 103 -53.20 -14.50 15.76
C LEU A 103 -53.03 -13.63 14.49
N ARG A 104 -54.11 -13.01 13.99
CA ARG A 104 -54.05 -12.07 12.87
C ARG A 104 -53.19 -10.84 13.19
N LEU A 105 -53.31 -10.30 14.40
CA LEU A 105 -52.50 -9.17 14.88
C LEU A 105 -51.02 -9.54 15.04
N LEU A 106 -50.71 -10.76 15.49
CA LEU A 106 -49.34 -11.28 15.53
C LEU A 106 -48.75 -11.46 14.11
N GLY A 107 -49.57 -11.88 13.15
CA GLY A 107 -49.19 -11.92 11.73
C GLY A 107 -48.87 -10.53 11.15
N ALA A 108 -49.64 -9.51 11.51
CA ALA A 108 -49.37 -8.13 11.12
C ALA A 108 -48.10 -7.58 11.80
N PHE A 109 -47.93 -7.84 13.10
CA PHE A 109 -46.75 -7.43 13.86
C PHE A 109 -45.46 -8.07 13.33
N SER A 110 -45.46 -9.40 13.14
CA SER A 110 -44.30 -10.11 12.58
C SER A 110 -43.94 -9.61 11.19
N ARG A 111 -44.94 -9.34 10.33
CA ARG A 111 -44.73 -8.71 9.02
C ARG A 111 -44.09 -7.33 9.15
N GLN A 112 -44.56 -6.48 10.06
CA GLN A 112 -44.03 -5.13 10.26
C GLN A 112 -42.58 -5.17 10.76
N VAL A 113 -42.26 -6.05 11.71
CA VAL A 113 -40.90 -6.23 12.23
C VAL A 113 -39.95 -6.73 11.15
N LEU A 114 -40.36 -7.75 10.39
CA LEU A 114 -39.57 -8.29 9.28
C LEU A 114 -39.36 -7.24 8.18
N GLN A 115 -40.39 -6.45 7.84
CA GLN A 115 -40.26 -5.35 6.88
C GLN A 115 -39.29 -4.28 7.38
N GLN A 116 -39.36 -3.90 8.66
CA GLN A 116 -38.43 -2.94 9.23
C GLN A 116 -36.98 -3.44 9.18
N HIS A 117 -36.73 -4.70 9.54
CA HIS A 117 -35.39 -5.29 9.45
C HIS A 117 -34.89 -5.38 8.01
N LEU A 118 -35.76 -5.75 7.07
CA LEU A 118 -35.42 -5.78 5.65
C LEU A 118 -35.01 -4.39 5.14
N VAL A 119 -35.78 -3.36 5.49
CA VAL A 119 -35.46 -1.97 5.13
C VAL A 119 -34.14 -1.54 5.76
N GLN A 120 -33.91 -1.82 7.04
CA GLN A 120 -32.64 -1.47 7.71
C GLN A 120 -31.44 -2.17 7.07
N ALA A 121 -31.56 -3.47 6.75
CA ALA A 121 -30.50 -4.21 6.08
C ALA A 121 -30.23 -3.67 4.68
N ALA A 122 -31.28 -3.38 3.90
CA ALA A 122 -31.17 -2.80 2.57
C ALA A 122 -30.52 -1.40 2.59
N THR A 123 -30.89 -0.54 3.56
CA THR A 123 -30.28 0.78 3.73
C THR A 123 -28.80 0.67 4.05
N ARG A 124 -28.41 -0.18 5.01
CA ARG A 124 -26.99 -0.40 5.35
C ARG A 124 -26.20 -0.95 4.17
N LEU A 125 -26.77 -1.88 3.42
CA LEU A 125 -26.13 -2.43 2.22
C LEU A 125 -25.96 -1.35 1.14
N SER A 126 -26.96 -0.49 0.93
CA SER A 126 -26.88 0.63 0.00
C SER A 126 -25.78 1.63 0.38
N GLU A 127 -25.65 1.96 1.67
CA GLU A 127 -24.58 2.83 2.18
C GLU A 127 -23.19 2.23 1.93
N VAL A 128 -23.00 0.93 2.22
CA VAL A 128 -21.74 0.23 1.98
C VAL A 128 -21.43 0.20 0.49
N HIS A 129 -22.42 -0.14 -0.35
CA HIS A 129 -22.25 -0.17 -1.80
C HIS A 129 -21.87 1.21 -2.36
N GLY A 130 -22.54 2.28 -1.90
CA GLY A 130 -22.21 3.65 -2.29
C GLY A 130 -20.78 4.05 -1.88
N ARG A 131 -20.32 3.65 -0.69
CA ARG A 131 -18.93 3.88 -0.26
C ARG A 131 -17.94 3.11 -1.13
N CYS A 132 -18.19 1.83 -1.41
CA CYS A 132 -17.34 1.02 -2.26
C CYS A 132 -17.22 1.60 -3.69
N LEU A 133 -18.34 2.03 -4.27
CA LEU A 133 -18.34 2.67 -5.59
C LEU A 133 -17.56 3.98 -5.58
N ASN A 134 -17.72 4.82 -4.56
CA ASN A 134 -16.94 6.06 -4.45
C ASN A 134 -15.44 5.79 -4.36
N ILE A 135 -15.03 4.78 -3.58
CA ILE A 135 -13.62 4.38 -3.50
C ILE A 135 -13.13 3.90 -4.87
N PHE A 136 -13.89 3.03 -5.53
CA PHE A 136 -13.52 2.49 -6.84
C PHE A 136 -13.38 3.59 -7.90
N ILE A 137 -14.34 4.52 -7.94
CA ILE A 137 -14.35 5.66 -8.88
C ILE A 137 -13.14 6.56 -8.64
N ASN A 138 -12.89 6.96 -7.38
CA ASN A 138 -11.75 7.82 -7.06
C ASN A 138 -10.42 7.11 -7.35
N GLN A 139 -10.30 5.83 -7.03
CA GLN A 139 -9.12 5.03 -7.32
C GLN A 139 -8.86 4.89 -8.83
N ALA A 140 -9.92 4.69 -9.62
CA ALA A 140 -9.82 4.63 -11.07
C ALA A 140 -9.35 5.97 -11.65
N PHE A 141 -9.86 7.09 -11.14
CA PHE A 141 -9.41 8.43 -11.57
C PHE A 141 -7.97 8.73 -11.18
N ASP A 142 -7.56 8.38 -9.96
CA ASP A 142 -6.18 8.55 -9.53
C ASP A 142 -5.23 7.67 -10.36
N MET A 143 -5.59 6.41 -10.61
CA MET A 143 -4.82 5.51 -11.46
C MET A 143 -4.71 6.02 -12.91
N GLN A 144 -5.81 6.52 -13.48
CA GLN A 144 -5.80 7.10 -14.83
C GLN A 144 -4.92 8.36 -14.89
N ARG A 145 -4.98 9.21 -13.86
CA ARG A 145 -4.11 10.39 -13.75
C ARG A 145 -2.65 9.97 -13.67
N ASP A 146 -2.32 8.97 -12.85
CA ASP A 146 -0.96 8.48 -12.68
C ASP A 146 -0.40 7.90 -13.98
N LEU A 147 -1.21 7.16 -14.74
CA LEU A 147 -0.86 6.64 -16.05
C LEU A 147 -0.55 7.75 -17.08
N GLN A 148 -1.12 8.94 -16.92
CA GLN A 148 -0.86 10.09 -17.79
C GLN A 148 0.31 10.96 -17.32
N ILE A 149 0.45 11.15 -16.01
CA ILE A 149 1.47 12.04 -15.42
C ILE A 149 2.83 11.34 -15.35
N THR A 150 2.87 10.07 -14.94
CA THR A 150 4.13 9.34 -14.71
C THR A 150 5.01 9.26 -15.96
N PRO A 151 4.50 8.98 -17.18
CA PRO A 151 5.32 8.96 -18.38
C PRO A 151 5.95 10.33 -18.68
N LYS A 152 5.19 11.41 -18.54
CA LYS A 152 5.68 12.78 -18.76
C LYS A 152 6.78 13.14 -17.77
N ARG A 153 6.64 12.72 -16.52
CA ARG A 153 7.66 12.91 -15.48
C ARG A 153 8.93 12.11 -15.78
N LEU A 154 8.79 10.86 -16.21
CA LEU A 154 9.93 10.03 -16.60
C LEU A 154 10.68 10.64 -17.79
N GLU A 155 9.95 11.13 -18.77
CA GLU A 155 10.53 11.81 -19.93
C GLU A 155 11.25 13.10 -19.54
N TYR A 156 10.66 13.90 -18.65
CA TYR A 156 11.31 15.09 -18.10
C TYR A 156 12.61 14.73 -17.36
N THR A 157 12.59 13.74 -16.46
CA THR A 157 13.78 13.29 -15.72
C THR A 157 14.84 12.79 -16.67
N ARG A 158 14.48 11.98 -17.68
CA ARG A 158 15.41 11.49 -18.70
C ARG A 158 16.05 12.65 -19.48
N ARG A 159 15.27 13.66 -19.87
CA ARG A 159 15.79 14.85 -20.55
C ARG A 159 16.78 15.60 -19.66
N LYS A 160 16.46 15.79 -18.38
CA LYS A 160 17.36 16.45 -17.42
C LYS A 160 18.63 15.68 -17.16
N GLU A 161 18.56 14.35 -17.12
CA GLU A 161 19.72 13.47 -17.04
C GLU A 161 20.61 13.61 -18.29
N SER A 162 20.01 13.63 -19.49
CA SER A 162 20.77 13.86 -20.73
C SER A 162 21.44 15.23 -20.78
N GLU A 163 20.74 16.31 -20.39
CA GLU A 163 21.33 17.66 -20.30
C GLU A 163 22.53 17.71 -19.34
N LEU A 164 22.40 17.05 -18.18
CA LEU A 164 23.47 16.95 -17.20
C LEU A 164 24.66 16.15 -17.74
N TYR A 165 24.41 15.01 -18.38
CA TYR A 165 25.44 14.17 -18.98
C TYR A 165 26.26 14.94 -20.01
N GLU A 166 25.60 15.62 -20.95
CA GLU A 166 26.28 16.44 -21.97
C GLU A 166 27.10 17.57 -21.33
N SER A 167 26.58 18.21 -20.28
CA SER A 167 27.30 19.24 -19.55
C SER A 167 28.57 18.70 -18.88
N LEU A 168 28.48 17.58 -18.17
CA LEU A 168 29.63 16.94 -17.51
C LEU A 168 30.66 16.46 -18.54
N MET A 169 30.21 15.87 -19.65
CA MET A 169 31.08 15.44 -20.74
C MET A 169 31.83 16.63 -21.35
N GLY A 170 31.15 17.76 -21.55
CA GLY A 170 31.77 19.01 -22.00
C GLY A 170 32.85 19.52 -21.04
N ILE A 171 32.60 19.48 -19.73
CA ILE A 171 33.58 19.88 -18.70
C ILE A 171 34.80 18.93 -18.72
N ALA A 172 34.58 17.62 -18.76
CA ALA A 172 35.64 16.63 -18.81
C ALA A 172 36.53 16.79 -20.06
N ASN A 173 35.92 16.90 -21.24
CA ASN A 173 36.66 17.06 -22.50
C ASN A 173 37.50 18.34 -22.50
N ARG A 174 36.94 19.46 -22.04
CA ARG A 174 37.68 20.71 -21.93
C ARG A 174 38.86 20.58 -20.96
N LYS A 175 38.63 19.99 -19.79
CA LYS A 175 39.68 19.80 -18.78
C LYS A 175 40.76 18.82 -19.22
N GLN A 176 40.41 17.82 -20.03
CA GLN A 176 41.36 16.91 -20.65
C GLN A 176 42.34 17.65 -21.57
N GLU A 177 41.85 18.54 -22.45
CA GLU A 177 42.73 19.34 -23.29
C GLU A 177 43.57 20.34 -22.48
N GLU A 178 42.99 21.00 -21.46
CA GLU A 178 43.75 21.88 -20.56
C GLU A 178 44.88 21.13 -19.82
N MET A 179 44.64 19.89 -19.37
CA MET A 179 45.67 19.06 -18.74
C MET A 179 46.78 18.68 -19.73
N LYS A 180 46.42 18.37 -20.97
CA LYS A 180 47.39 18.06 -22.03
C LYS A 180 48.27 19.26 -22.37
N GLU A 181 47.68 20.45 -22.52
CA GLU A 181 48.42 21.69 -22.74
C GLU A 181 49.36 21.99 -21.56
N MET A 182 48.88 21.82 -20.33
CA MET A 182 49.68 22.02 -19.12
C MET A 182 50.90 21.08 -19.05
N ILE A 183 50.76 19.81 -19.47
CA ILE A 183 51.90 18.88 -19.55
C ILE A 183 52.92 19.40 -20.57
N VAL A 184 52.48 19.75 -21.78
CA VAL A 184 53.37 20.25 -22.84
C VAL A 184 54.09 21.52 -22.41
N GLU A 185 53.39 22.46 -21.79
CA GLU A 185 53.96 23.69 -21.25
C GLU A 185 55.00 23.40 -20.17
N THR A 186 54.71 22.47 -19.25
CA THR A 186 55.63 22.10 -18.17
C THR A 186 56.89 21.42 -18.70
N LEU A 187 56.76 20.52 -19.69
CA LEU A 187 57.90 19.91 -20.38
C LEU A 187 58.76 20.97 -21.08
N GLY A 188 58.12 21.96 -21.72
CA GLY A 188 58.81 23.05 -22.40
C GLY A 188 59.55 23.98 -21.44
N SER A 189 58.90 24.38 -20.34
CA SER A 189 59.45 25.35 -19.38
C SER A 189 60.63 24.77 -18.60
N MET A 190 60.60 23.47 -18.29
CA MET A 190 61.66 22.83 -17.51
C MET A 190 62.91 22.48 -18.32
N LYS A 191 62.85 22.57 -19.66
CA LYS A 191 63.94 22.13 -20.53
C LYS A 191 65.29 22.77 -20.15
N GLU A 192 65.32 24.09 -19.97
CA GLU A 192 66.57 24.81 -19.69
C GLU A 192 67.10 24.52 -18.28
N GLU A 193 66.21 24.47 -17.29
CA GLU A 193 66.56 24.10 -15.91
C GLU A 193 67.13 22.68 -15.83
N LEU A 194 66.54 21.72 -16.55
CA LEU A 194 67.01 20.34 -16.58
C LEU A 194 68.37 20.19 -17.27
N LEU A 195 68.63 20.98 -18.32
CA LEU A 195 69.95 21.03 -18.96
C LEU A 195 71.02 21.56 -17.99
N GLN A 196 70.68 22.61 -17.24
CA GLN A 196 71.57 23.18 -16.23
C GLN A 196 71.83 22.21 -15.06
N ASP A 197 70.78 21.56 -14.56
CA ASP A 197 70.88 20.56 -13.50
C ASP A 197 71.70 19.33 -13.96
N ALA A 198 71.55 18.91 -15.22
CA ALA A 198 72.34 17.81 -15.78
C ALA A 198 73.81 18.19 -16.01
N ALA A 199 74.09 19.43 -16.42
CA ALA A 199 75.45 19.92 -16.63
C ALA A 199 76.24 20.10 -15.32
N SER A 200 75.54 20.39 -14.22
CA SER A 200 76.11 20.53 -12.88
C SER A 200 76.05 19.25 -12.04
N MET A 201 75.65 18.13 -12.64
CA MET A 201 75.51 16.86 -11.94
C MET A 201 76.87 16.22 -11.62
N ASP A 202 77.08 15.92 -10.34
CA ASP A 202 78.17 15.04 -9.91
C ASP A 202 77.77 13.57 -10.08
N PHE A 203 78.49 12.87 -10.96
CA PHE A 203 78.27 11.45 -11.20
C PHE A 203 78.76 10.61 -10.03
N ARG A 204 77.89 9.76 -9.49
CA ARG A 204 78.27 8.83 -8.42
C ARG A 204 78.91 7.58 -9.00
N ASP A 205 79.92 7.07 -8.30
CA ASP A 205 80.63 5.83 -8.62
C ASP A 205 81.28 5.79 -10.01
N ILE A 206 81.72 6.95 -10.51
CA ILE A 206 82.44 7.10 -11.77
C ILE A 206 83.68 7.95 -11.50
N ILE A 207 84.85 7.41 -11.85
CA ILE A 207 86.13 8.12 -11.73
C ILE A 207 86.44 8.69 -13.11
N ILE A 208 86.41 10.02 -13.25
CA ILE A 208 86.81 10.69 -14.48
C ILE A 208 88.35 10.82 -14.45
N PRO A 209 89.09 10.11 -15.32
CA PRO A 209 90.55 10.20 -15.32
C PRO A 209 91.00 11.58 -15.82
N GLU A 210 91.76 12.31 -15.01
CA GLU A 210 92.29 13.65 -15.35
C GLU A 210 93.33 13.63 -16.50
N ASN A 211 93.87 12.46 -16.81
CA ASN A 211 95.00 12.28 -17.73
C ASN A 211 94.60 12.19 -19.22
N GLY A 212 93.33 12.45 -19.57
CA GLY A 212 92.83 12.36 -20.94
C GLY A 212 92.65 10.93 -21.46
N GLU A 213 92.69 9.92 -20.58
CA GLU A 213 92.37 8.54 -20.93
C GLU A 213 90.88 8.36 -21.27
N PRO A 214 90.54 7.48 -22.22
CA PRO A 214 89.16 7.27 -22.62
C PRO A 214 88.34 6.62 -21.50
N VAL A 215 87.23 7.25 -21.13
CA VAL A 215 86.25 6.73 -20.17
C VAL A 215 85.66 5.41 -20.68
N SER A 216 85.50 4.42 -19.79
CA SER A 216 84.93 3.11 -20.14
C SER A 216 83.51 3.23 -20.65
N SER A 217 83.13 2.38 -21.62
CA SER A 217 81.76 2.29 -22.11
C SER A 217 80.73 1.95 -21.02
N LYS A 218 81.16 1.25 -19.95
CA LYS A 218 80.30 0.97 -18.78
C LYS A 218 80.01 2.25 -17.98
N ASP A 219 81.02 3.10 -17.81
CA ASP A 219 80.89 4.35 -17.06
C ASP A 219 80.04 5.36 -17.84
N ILE A 220 80.23 5.46 -19.16
CA ILE A 220 79.37 6.30 -20.03
C ILE A 220 77.91 5.87 -19.92
N LYS A 221 77.60 4.56 -19.97
CA LYS A 221 76.23 4.06 -19.78
C LYS A 221 75.68 4.43 -18.41
N ARG A 222 76.51 4.37 -17.37
CA ARG A 222 76.11 4.73 -16.01
C ARG A 222 75.87 6.24 -15.84
N CYS A 223 76.63 7.09 -16.54
CA CYS A 223 76.35 8.52 -16.63
C CYS A 223 74.99 8.77 -17.29
N ILE A 224 74.73 8.14 -18.45
CA ILE A 224 73.46 8.29 -19.18
C ILE A 224 72.28 7.90 -18.30
N GLN A 225 72.40 6.78 -17.58
CA GLN A 225 71.35 6.32 -16.68
C GLN A 225 71.09 7.31 -15.54
N GLN A 226 72.14 7.81 -14.88
CA GLN A 226 71.99 8.81 -13.81
C GLN A 226 71.34 10.11 -14.30
N ILE A 227 71.70 10.58 -15.49
CA ILE A 227 71.06 11.76 -16.12
C ILE A 227 69.58 11.49 -16.40
N GLN A 228 69.25 10.33 -16.99
CA GLN A 228 67.87 9.96 -17.29
C GLN A 228 67.03 9.86 -16.01
N GLU A 229 67.55 9.26 -14.95
CA GLU A 229 66.87 9.14 -13.67
C GLU A 229 66.58 10.51 -13.04
N LEU A 230 67.55 11.45 -13.05
CA LEU A 230 67.32 12.82 -12.59
C LEU A 230 66.20 13.50 -13.38
N ILE A 231 66.30 13.46 -14.72
CA ILE A 231 65.36 14.14 -15.62
C ILE A 231 63.94 13.60 -15.41
N ILE A 232 63.79 12.28 -15.41
CA ILE A 232 62.49 11.62 -15.21
C ILE A 232 61.92 11.96 -13.84
N SER A 233 62.74 11.91 -12.78
CA SER A 233 62.30 12.22 -11.43
C SER A 233 61.79 13.66 -11.32
N ARG A 234 62.53 14.64 -11.85
CA ARG A 234 62.16 16.05 -11.79
C ARG A 234 60.91 16.36 -12.63
N LEU A 235 60.86 15.84 -13.86
CA LEU A 235 59.71 16.02 -14.75
C LEU A 235 58.44 15.41 -14.16
N ASN A 236 58.50 14.16 -13.71
CA ASN A 236 57.34 13.48 -13.14
C ASN A 236 56.83 14.21 -11.90
N GLN A 237 57.73 14.71 -11.04
CA GLN A 237 57.34 15.45 -9.85
C GLN A 237 56.61 16.76 -10.21
N ALA A 238 57.15 17.54 -11.15
CA ALA A 238 56.54 18.81 -11.56
C ALA A 238 55.18 18.60 -12.25
N VAL A 239 55.09 17.63 -13.15
CA VAL A 239 53.83 17.29 -13.83
C VAL A 239 52.80 16.75 -12.83
N ALA A 240 53.20 15.85 -11.93
CA ALA A 240 52.30 15.29 -10.92
C ALA A 240 51.70 16.38 -10.01
N ASN A 241 52.52 17.31 -9.53
CA ASN A 241 52.06 18.40 -8.67
C ASN A 241 50.97 19.26 -9.36
N LYS A 242 51.16 19.59 -10.65
CA LYS A 242 50.16 20.34 -11.42
C LYS A 242 48.91 19.51 -11.76
N LEU A 243 49.07 18.21 -12.04
CA LEU A 243 47.96 17.30 -12.31
C LEU A 243 47.04 17.13 -11.10
N ILE A 244 47.61 16.96 -9.90
CA ILE A 244 46.82 16.83 -8.66
C ILE A 244 45.85 18.02 -8.53
N SER A 245 46.37 19.24 -8.68
CA SER A 245 45.58 20.46 -8.58
C SER A 245 44.48 20.55 -9.65
N SER A 246 44.78 20.11 -10.87
CA SER A 246 43.84 20.11 -11.99
C SER A 246 42.72 19.08 -11.83
N VAL A 247 43.05 17.91 -11.28
CA VAL A 247 42.08 16.83 -10.99
C VAL A 247 41.18 17.20 -9.81
N ASP A 248 41.72 17.82 -8.76
CA ASP A 248 40.93 18.31 -7.64
C ASP A 248 39.90 19.35 -8.09
N TYR A 249 40.31 20.29 -8.95
CA TYR A 249 39.39 21.27 -9.55
C TYR A 249 38.31 20.59 -10.40
N LEU A 250 38.67 19.59 -11.22
CA LEU A 250 37.70 18.84 -12.02
C LEU A 250 36.67 18.16 -11.11
N ARG A 251 37.11 17.52 -10.02
CA ARG A 251 36.23 16.89 -9.03
C ARG A 251 35.28 17.90 -8.41
N GLU A 252 35.78 19.04 -7.94
CA GLU A 252 34.95 20.09 -7.33
C GLU A 252 33.94 20.66 -8.33
N SER A 253 34.34 20.85 -9.60
CA SER A 253 33.46 21.32 -10.67
C SER A 253 32.31 20.34 -10.96
N PHE A 254 32.61 19.03 -10.99
CA PHE A 254 31.62 17.97 -11.18
C PHE A 254 30.62 17.94 -10.01
N VAL A 255 31.13 17.93 -8.78
CA VAL A 255 30.31 17.93 -7.56
C VAL A 255 29.39 19.15 -7.55
N GLY A 256 29.92 20.36 -7.77
CA GLY A 256 29.11 21.58 -7.77
C GLY A 256 28.06 21.61 -8.88
N THR A 257 28.34 21.00 -10.03
CA THR A 257 27.35 20.89 -11.13
C THR A 257 26.22 19.92 -10.77
N LEU A 258 26.56 18.78 -10.17
CA LEU A 258 25.58 17.83 -9.66
C LEU A 258 24.69 18.45 -8.58
N GLU A 259 25.29 19.11 -7.58
CA GLU A 259 24.55 19.77 -6.49
C GLU A 259 23.56 20.80 -7.01
N ARG A 260 23.97 21.66 -7.95
CA ARG A 260 23.09 22.66 -8.58
C ARG A 260 21.94 22.02 -9.35
N CYS A 261 22.22 20.97 -10.13
CA CYS A 261 21.18 20.26 -10.88
C CYS A 261 20.19 19.55 -9.95
N LEU A 262 20.68 18.91 -8.89
CA LEU A 262 19.84 18.20 -7.92
C LEU A 262 18.94 19.18 -7.16
N LYS A 263 19.50 20.29 -6.69
CA LYS A 263 18.71 21.37 -6.05
C LYS A 263 17.65 21.94 -6.99
N SER A 264 17.98 22.18 -8.26
CA SER A 264 17.02 22.66 -9.25
C SER A 264 15.89 21.65 -9.52
N LEU A 265 16.19 20.35 -9.50
CA LEU A 265 15.19 19.30 -9.62
C LEU A 265 14.24 19.27 -8.42
N GLU A 266 14.78 19.38 -7.20
CA GLU A 266 14.00 19.44 -5.96
C GLU A 266 13.08 20.68 -5.93
N GLU A 267 13.57 21.85 -6.33
CA GLU A 267 12.75 23.08 -6.39
C GLU A 267 11.67 22.99 -7.48
N SER A 268 11.98 22.40 -8.65
CA SER A 268 11.02 22.19 -9.73
C SER A 268 9.91 21.19 -9.36
N TRP A 269 10.22 20.27 -8.45
CA TRP A 269 9.30 19.26 -7.95
C TRP A 269 8.23 19.86 -7.04
N GLU A 270 8.62 20.72 -6.10
CA GLU A 270 7.68 21.38 -5.18
C GLU A 270 6.65 22.26 -5.92
N GLY A 271 7.07 22.92 -7.02
CA GLY A 271 6.18 23.75 -7.83
C GLY A 271 5.19 22.99 -8.71
N SER A 272 5.43 21.71 -9.04
CA SER A 272 4.60 20.95 -9.98
C SER A 272 3.54 20.07 -9.28
N VAL A 273 3.71 19.76 -7.99
CA VAL A 273 2.83 18.85 -7.24
C VAL A 273 1.74 19.58 -6.43
N HIS A 274 1.79 20.92 -6.34
CA HIS A 274 0.84 21.70 -5.57
C HIS A 274 0.07 22.77 -6.36
N PRO A 275 -0.89 22.38 -7.20
CA PRO A 275 -2.15 23.08 -7.31
C PRO A 275 -3.17 22.40 -6.37
N ALA A 276 -3.51 23.05 -5.25
CA ALA A 276 -4.64 22.75 -4.36
C ALA A 276 -4.63 21.44 -3.54
N ARG A 277 -3.86 21.40 -2.44
CA ARG A 277 -4.23 20.63 -1.22
C ARG A 277 -3.85 21.34 0.08
N ALA A 278 -4.08 22.65 0.14
CA ALA A 278 -4.25 23.30 1.44
C ALA A 278 -5.66 22.97 1.94
N LEU A 279 -5.73 22.31 3.10
CA LEU A 279 -6.93 21.94 3.86
C LEU A 279 -7.62 20.62 3.46
N ASP A 280 -7.03 19.49 3.85
CA ASP A 280 -7.56 18.68 4.95
C ASP A 280 -6.63 17.48 5.22
N LYS A 281 -6.15 17.36 6.46
CA LYS A 281 -5.44 16.17 6.93
C LYS A 281 -6.40 14.98 6.92
N PRO A 282 -6.11 13.86 6.22
CA PRO A 282 -6.88 12.65 6.40
C PRO A 282 -6.53 12.04 7.75
N ARG A 283 -7.56 11.79 8.56
CA ARG A 283 -7.49 10.91 9.73
C ARG A 283 -6.89 9.56 9.31
N GLU A 284 -5.94 9.12 10.12
CA GLU A 284 -5.35 7.79 10.25
C GLU A 284 -6.32 6.67 9.83
N GLY A 285 -5.95 5.87 8.82
CA GLY A 285 -6.73 4.69 8.41
C GLY A 285 -6.79 4.38 6.91
N SER A 286 -6.13 5.14 6.03
CA SER A 286 -6.04 4.76 4.61
C SER A 286 -4.96 3.71 4.41
N VAL A 287 -5.37 2.44 4.30
CA VAL A 287 -4.51 1.37 3.82
C VAL A 287 -4.12 1.71 2.38
N HIS A 288 -2.90 2.21 2.21
CA HIS A 288 -2.28 2.30 0.89
C HIS A 288 -2.14 0.88 0.34
N ILE A 289 -3.12 0.45 -0.46
CA ILE A 289 -2.96 -0.70 -1.34
C ILE A 289 -1.93 -0.26 -2.37
N THR A 290 -0.66 -0.55 -2.08
CA THR A 290 0.46 -0.27 -2.96
C THR A 290 0.25 -1.01 -4.28
N SER A 291 0.67 -0.37 -5.38
CA SER A 291 0.64 -0.86 -6.77
C SER A 291 1.07 -2.33 -6.95
N ASN A 292 1.83 -2.89 -6.00
CA ASN A 292 2.25 -4.29 -5.98
C ASN A 292 1.11 -5.30 -5.82
N TYR A 293 -0.01 -4.98 -5.15
CA TYR A 293 -1.14 -5.91 -5.04
C TYR A 293 -1.90 -6.09 -6.36
N LEU A 294 -1.95 -5.06 -7.22
CA LEU A 294 -2.63 -5.14 -8.51
C LEU A 294 -1.81 -5.88 -9.58
N LYS A 295 -0.47 -5.84 -9.53
CA LYS A 295 0.38 -6.70 -10.37
C LYS A 295 0.12 -8.19 -10.13
N GLN A 296 -0.25 -8.56 -8.91
CA GLN A 296 -0.53 -9.95 -8.54
C GLN A 296 -1.91 -10.43 -8.99
N VAL A 297 -2.87 -9.52 -9.16
CA VAL A 297 -4.24 -9.85 -9.61
C VAL A 297 -4.37 -9.80 -11.13
N TRP A 298 -3.62 -8.93 -11.81
CA TRP A 298 -3.72 -8.74 -13.27
C TRP A 298 -2.62 -9.48 -14.07
N GLY A 299 -1.66 -10.12 -13.38
CA GLY A 299 -0.57 -10.89 -14.00
C GLY A 299 -0.89 -12.35 -14.35
N VAL A 300 -2.17 -12.73 -14.34
CA VAL A 300 -2.63 -14.06 -14.77
C VAL A 300 -3.72 -13.92 -15.83
N TRP A 301 -3.41 -13.26 -16.95
CA TRP A 301 -4.05 -13.45 -18.27
C TRP A 301 -3.07 -13.01 -19.36
#